data_AF-A0A7C7Q0W0-F1
#
_entry.id   AF-A0A7C7Q0W0-F1
#
_cell.length_a   1.000
_cell.length_b   1.000
_cell.length_c   1.000
_cell.angle_alpha   90.00
_cell.angle_beta   90.00
_cell.angle_gamma   90.00
#
_symmetry.space_group_name_H-M   'P 1'
#
loop_
_entity.id
_entity.type
_entity.pdbx_description
1 polymer ?
#
loop_
_entity_poly.entity_id
_entity_poly.type
_entity_poly.pdbx_seq_one_letter_code
_entity_poly.pdbx_strand_id
1 'polypeptide(L)'
;LLLKAFSKLDNNYRLYILGEGEEKDNLIKLADKLNIKDRVYFLGFQKNPYKYLAQADLMVLSSKVEGLPNVVLEANALGIPVVAFDCPGGTREIIKNGLNGFLVKCGDVDKLAFYIEKAVNYNWDKSKIIKYIKENFSVEKIIKKYEDTLLSLLKT
;
A
#
# COMPACT_ATOMS: atom_id res chain seq x y z
N LEU A 1 3.21 -1.13 13.32
CA LEU A 1 4.13 -0.07 12.82
C LEU A 1 3.33 1.11 12.31
N LEU A 2 2.34 0.89 11.43
CA LEU A 2 1.42 1.90 10.93
C LEU A 2 0.84 2.85 11.99
N LEU A 3 0.20 2.34 13.05
CA LEU A 3 -0.43 3.20 14.08
C LEU A 3 0.58 4.12 14.78
N LYS A 4 1.83 3.68 14.97
CA LYS A 4 2.91 4.49 15.56
C LYS A 4 3.41 5.58 14.60
N ALA A 5 3.35 5.34 13.29
CA ALA A 5 3.64 6.37 12.29
C ALA A 5 2.48 7.35 12.21
N PHE A 6 1.24 6.85 12.16
CA PHE A 6 0.03 7.65 12.10
C PHE A 6 -0.15 8.57 13.32
N SER A 7 0.26 8.14 14.51
CA SER A 7 0.21 8.97 15.72
C SER A 7 1.12 10.20 15.68
N LYS A 8 2.03 10.29 14.70
CA LYS A 8 2.90 11.45 14.49
C LYS A 8 2.30 12.48 13.53
N LEU A 9 1.19 12.14 12.86
CA LEU A 9 0.54 13.00 11.88
C LEU A 9 -0.47 13.94 12.55
N ASP A 10 -0.62 15.13 11.97
CA ASP A 10 -1.60 16.13 12.37
C ASP A 10 -3.05 15.61 12.36
N ASN A 11 -3.95 16.30 13.07
CA ASN A 11 -5.34 15.86 13.27
C ASN A 11 -6.21 15.87 11.99
N ASN A 12 -5.70 16.39 10.87
CA ASN A 12 -6.43 16.47 9.60
C ASN A 12 -6.50 15.13 8.85
N TYR A 13 -5.70 14.15 9.25
CA TYR A 13 -5.68 12.82 8.62
C TYR A 13 -6.60 11.84 9.35
N ARG A 14 -7.22 10.94 8.56
CA ARG A 14 -8.03 9.82 9.04
C ARG A 14 -7.46 8.52 8.48
N LEU A 15 -7.36 7.49 9.33
CA LEU A 15 -6.89 6.17 8.94
C LEU A 15 -8.05 5.19 8.90
N TYR A 16 -8.25 4.53 7.76
CA TYR A 16 -9.23 3.47 7.60
C TYR A 16 -8.50 2.13 7.48
N ILE A 17 -8.87 1.18 8.33
CA ILE A 17 -8.31 -0.18 8.33
C ILE A 17 -9.44 -1.13 7.95
N LEU A 18 -9.28 -1.77 6.79
CA LEU A 18 -10.21 -2.75 6.25
C LEU A 18 -9.61 -4.14 6.42
N GLY A 19 -10.47 -5.13 6.67
CA GLY A 19 -10.10 -6.50 6.94
C GLY A 19 -10.35 -6.91 8.39
N GLU A 20 -10.09 -8.17 8.66
CA GLU A 20 -10.19 -8.80 9.97
C GLU A 20 -8.89 -9.49 10.31
N GLY A 21 -8.64 -9.69 11.60
CA GLY A 21 -7.45 -10.37 12.07
C GLY A 21 -7.41 -10.41 13.60
N GLU A 22 -6.64 -11.35 14.12
CA GLU A 22 -6.44 -11.56 15.57
C GLU A 22 -5.93 -10.31 16.30
N GLU A 23 -5.21 -9.45 15.58
CA GLU A 23 -4.62 -8.22 16.14
C GLU A 23 -5.63 -7.07 16.33
N LYS A 24 -6.90 -7.22 15.94
CA LYS A 24 -7.89 -6.12 16.01
C LYS A 24 -7.96 -5.46 17.39
N ASP A 25 -8.12 -6.25 18.44
CA ASP A 25 -8.27 -5.72 19.81
C ASP A 25 -6.96 -5.10 20.32
N ASN A 26 -5.82 -5.66 19.92
CA ASN A 26 -4.49 -5.11 20.24
C ASN A 26 -4.28 -3.76 19.55
N LEU A 27 -4.73 -3.61 18.30
CA LEU A 27 -4.65 -2.37 17.54
C LEU A 27 -5.58 -1.29 18.10
N ILE A 28 -6.80 -1.65 18.55
CA ILE A 28 -7.72 -0.71 19.19
C ILE A 28 -7.11 -0.18 20.50
N LYS A 29 -6.59 -1.06 21.36
CA LYS A 29 -5.89 -0.67 22.59
C LYS A 29 -4.67 0.21 22.31
N LEU A 30 -3.92 -0.11 21.25
CA LEU A 30 -2.77 0.69 20.84
C LEU A 30 -3.18 2.08 20.35
N ALA A 31 -4.27 2.19 19.58
CA ALA A 31 -4.79 3.47 19.11
C ALA A 31 -5.25 4.37 20.26
N ASP A 32 -5.88 3.80 21.30
CA ASP A 32 -6.24 4.52 22.53
C ASP A 32 -5.00 4.99 23.29
N LYS A 33 -4.01 4.10 23.51
CA LYS A 33 -2.73 4.44 24.15
C LYS A 33 -1.97 5.56 23.42
N LEU A 34 -2.10 5.63 22.10
CA LEU A 34 -1.48 6.64 21.25
C LEU A 34 -2.33 7.91 21.09
N ASN A 35 -3.49 8.01 21.76
CA ASN A 35 -4.44 9.13 21.66
C ASN A 35 -4.89 9.44 20.23
N ILE A 36 -5.08 8.39 19.40
CA ILE A 36 -5.52 8.51 18.00
C ILE A 36 -6.80 7.73 17.70
N LYS A 37 -7.47 7.14 18.70
CA LYS A 37 -8.66 6.31 18.49
C LYS A 37 -9.75 7.00 17.67
N ASP A 38 -9.95 8.30 17.86
CA ASP A 38 -11.00 9.07 17.18
C ASP A 38 -10.68 9.35 15.70
N ARG A 39 -9.46 9.00 15.26
CA ARG A 39 -8.98 9.16 13.89
C ARG A 39 -8.70 7.83 13.17
N VAL A 40 -8.89 6.70 13.86
CA VAL A 40 -8.64 5.35 13.29
C VAL A 40 -9.95 4.58 13.23
N TYR A 41 -10.39 4.23 12.02
CA TYR A 41 -11.64 3.56 11.76
C TYR A 41 -11.39 2.11 11.33
N PHE A 42 -11.79 1.16 12.16
CA PHE A 42 -11.74 -0.27 11.85
C PHE A 42 -13.07 -0.68 11.21
N LEU A 43 -13.06 -0.94 9.90
CA LEU A 43 -14.28 -1.22 9.13
C LEU A 43 -14.59 -2.71 8.98
N GLY A 44 -13.76 -3.59 9.54
CA GLY A 44 -13.90 -5.04 9.39
C GLY A 44 -13.74 -5.50 7.94
N PHE A 45 -14.13 -6.74 7.64
CA PHE A 45 -14.06 -7.27 6.30
C PHE A 45 -15.06 -6.55 5.37
N GLN A 46 -14.57 -6.13 4.19
CA GLN A 46 -15.39 -5.47 3.18
C GLN A 46 -15.32 -6.28 1.89
N LYS A 47 -16.47 -6.83 1.45
CA LYS A 47 -16.55 -7.61 0.20
C LYS A 47 -16.07 -6.82 -1.03
N ASN A 48 -16.33 -5.50 -1.03
CA ASN A 48 -15.80 -4.58 -2.03
C ASN A 48 -15.01 -3.48 -1.30
N PRO A 49 -13.69 -3.65 -1.10
CA PRO A 49 -12.85 -2.64 -0.47
C PRO A 49 -12.58 -1.44 -1.39
N TYR A 50 -12.73 -1.61 -2.70
CA TYR A 50 -12.37 -0.61 -3.71
C TYR A 50 -13.22 0.67 -3.62
N LYS A 51 -14.45 0.60 -3.08
CA LYS A 51 -15.27 1.80 -2.82
C LYS A 51 -14.64 2.75 -1.80
N TYR A 52 -13.85 2.21 -0.87
CA TYR A 52 -13.08 3.00 0.11
C TYR A 52 -11.74 3.40 -0.48
N LEU A 53 -11.04 2.43 -1.09
CA LEU A 53 -9.71 2.67 -1.64
C LEU A 53 -9.72 3.75 -2.73
N ALA A 54 -10.71 3.75 -3.63
CA ALA A 54 -10.83 4.77 -4.69
C ALA A 54 -11.10 6.19 -4.17
N GLN A 55 -11.56 6.33 -2.92
CA GLN A 55 -11.77 7.62 -2.25
C GLN A 55 -10.60 8.03 -1.36
N ALA A 56 -9.62 7.15 -1.15
CA ALA A 56 -8.47 7.45 -0.31
C ALA A 56 -7.47 8.35 -1.06
N ASP A 57 -6.81 9.24 -0.32
CA ASP A 57 -5.71 10.05 -0.86
C ASP A 57 -4.43 9.22 -1.03
N LEU A 58 -4.27 8.18 -0.20
CA LEU A 58 -3.07 7.38 -0.10
C LEU A 58 -3.37 5.97 0.44
N MET A 59 -2.65 4.97 -0.07
CA MET A 59 -2.57 3.64 0.55
C MET A 59 -1.22 3.48 1.26
N VAL A 60 -1.23 2.87 2.45
CA VAL A 60 -0.01 2.62 3.23
C VAL A 60 0.19 1.14 3.48
N LEU A 61 1.36 0.61 3.11
CA LEU A 61 1.75 -0.77 3.33
C LEU A 61 2.94 -0.85 4.29
N SER A 62 2.68 -1.15 5.56
CA SER A 62 3.71 -1.24 6.60
C SER A 62 4.15 -2.68 6.92
N SER A 63 3.98 -3.61 5.98
CA SER A 63 4.37 -5.02 6.13
C SER A 63 5.88 -5.20 6.19
N LYS A 64 6.34 -6.28 6.85
CA LYS A 64 7.77 -6.62 6.98
C LYS A 64 8.29 -7.56 5.89
N VAL A 65 7.40 -8.33 5.27
CA VAL A 65 7.72 -9.27 4.19
C VAL A 65 6.49 -9.36 3.31
N GLU A 66 6.68 -9.27 2.00
CA GLU A 66 5.61 -9.38 1.01
C GLU A 66 6.13 -10.11 -0.23
N GLY A 67 5.35 -11.05 -0.77
CA GLY A 67 5.70 -11.70 -2.04
C GLY A 67 5.58 -10.71 -3.19
N LEU A 68 4.36 -10.53 -3.70
CA LEU A 68 4.00 -9.44 -4.59
C LEU A 68 2.67 -8.89 -4.07
N PRO A 69 2.66 -7.75 -3.35
CA PRO A 69 1.47 -7.33 -2.62
C PRO A 69 0.38 -6.83 -3.58
N ASN A 70 -0.65 -7.66 -3.80
CA ASN A 70 -1.77 -7.34 -4.70
C ASN A 70 -2.43 -6.00 -4.36
N VAL A 71 -2.56 -5.67 -3.07
CA VAL A 71 -3.17 -4.41 -2.63
C VAL A 71 -2.43 -3.16 -3.12
N VAL A 72 -1.12 -3.26 -3.42
CA VAL A 72 -0.34 -2.17 -4.03
C VAL A 72 -0.70 -2.02 -5.51
N LEU A 73 -0.83 -3.14 -6.23
CA LEU A 73 -1.29 -3.16 -7.62
C LEU A 73 -2.72 -2.62 -7.73
N GLU A 74 -3.62 -3.05 -6.84
CA GLU A 74 -5.01 -2.61 -6.77
C GLU A 74 -5.13 -1.11 -6.50
N ALA A 75 -4.38 -0.58 -5.53
CA ALA A 75 -4.35 0.84 -5.24
C ALA A 75 -3.88 1.65 -6.45
N ASN A 76 -2.74 1.27 -7.05
CA ASN A 76 -2.21 1.96 -8.22
C ASN A 76 -3.11 1.79 -9.47
N ALA A 77 -3.83 0.68 -9.63
CA ALA A 77 -4.81 0.50 -10.70
C ALA A 77 -6.00 1.47 -10.58
N LEU A 78 -6.32 1.91 -9.36
CA LEU A 78 -7.29 2.98 -9.08
C LEU A 78 -6.66 4.39 -9.13
N GLY A 79 -5.38 4.50 -9.51
CA GLY A 79 -4.63 5.76 -9.52
C GLY A 79 -4.27 6.29 -8.13
N ILE A 80 -4.34 5.45 -7.10
CA ILE A 80 -4.02 5.80 -5.72
C ILE A 80 -2.53 5.52 -5.47
N PRO A 81 -1.75 6.52 -5.03
CA PRO A 81 -0.34 6.34 -4.70
C PRO A 81 -0.17 5.47 -3.44
N VAL A 82 1.01 4.87 -3.30
CA VAL A 82 1.32 3.98 -2.17
C VAL A 82 2.58 4.45 -1.42
N VAL A 83 2.52 4.54 -0.10
CA VAL A 83 3.72 4.59 0.73
C VAL A 83 3.93 3.21 1.36
N ALA A 84 5.07 2.58 1.10
CA ALA A 84 5.34 1.25 1.61
C ALA A 84 6.73 1.12 2.21
N PHE A 85 6.90 0.18 3.13
CA PHE A 85 8.24 -0.24 3.50
C PHE A 85 8.92 -1.03 2.37
N ASP A 86 10.19 -0.69 2.12
CA ASP A 86 11.13 -1.44 1.32
C ASP A 86 11.76 -2.55 2.18
N CYS A 87 10.96 -3.54 2.49
CA CYS A 87 11.42 -4.79 3.10
C CYS A 87 11.71 -5.84 2.01
N PRO A 88 12.37 -6.97 2.34
CA PRO A 88 12.58 -8.06 1.39
C PRO A 88 11.24 -8.51 0.78
N GLY A 89 11.20 -8.61 -0.55
CA GLY A 89 9.96 -8.90 -1.27
C GLY A 89 9.80 -8.12 -2.58
N GLY A 90 8.65 -8.33 -3.22
CA GLY A 90 8.31 -7.76 -4.52
C GLY A 90 7.70 -6.36 -4.47
N THR A 91 7.53 -5.75 -3.29
CA THR A 91 7.03 -4.36 -3.18
C THR A 91 7.88 -3.37 -3.98
N ARG A 92 9.21 -3.55 -3.97
CA ARG A 92 10.16 -2.72 -4.73
C ARG A 92 10.10 -2.91 -6.24
N GLU A 93 9.51 -4.00 -6.70
CA GLU A 93 9.30 -4.26 -8.12
C GLU A 93 8.14 -3.43 -8.66
N ILE A 94 7.13 -3.18 -7.81
CA ILE A 94 5.94 -2.40 -8.16
C ILE A 94 6.20 -0.90 -8.02
N ILE A 95 6.75 -0.45 -6.90
CA ILE A 95 6.80 0.99 -6.58
C ILE A 95 8.03 1.66 -7.23
N LYS A 96 7.77 2.76 -7.94
CA LYS A 96 8.74 3.71 -8.47
C LYS A 96 8.54 5.05 -7.75
N ASN A 97 9.54 5.43 -6.96
CA ASN A 97 9.52 6.64 -6.14
C ASN A 97 9.17 7.88 -6.98
N GLY A 98 8.15 8.63 -6.56
CA GLY A 98 7.69 9.84 -7.25
C GLY A 98 6.85 9.61 -8.51
N LEU A 99 6.62 8.36 -8.91
CA LEU A 99 5.69 8.00 -9.99
C LEU A 99 4.37 7.47 -9.44
N ASN A 100 4.40 6.37 -8.69
CA ASN A 100 3.22 5.68 -8.15
C ASN A 100 3.26 5.46 -6.63
N GLY A 101 4.26 6.04 -5.95
CA GLY A 101 4.41 5.89 -4.52
C GLY A 101 5.78 6.30 -3.99
N PHE A 102 6.02 5.95 -2.73
CA PHE A 102 7.34 6.04 -2.09
C PHE A 102 7.66 4.78 -1.30
N LEU A 103 8.90 4.35 -1.44
CA LEU A 103 9.54 3.30 -0.65
C LEU A 103 10.29 3.91 0.53
N VAL A 104 10.04 3.35 1.70
CA VAL A 104 10.62 3.78 2.98
C VAL A 104 11.46 2.64 3.54
N LYS A 105 12.62 2.93 4.14
CA LYS A 105 13.45 1.89 4.75
C LYS A 105 12.62 1.00 5.69
N CYS A 106 12.78 -0.32 5.57
CA CYS A 106 12.03 -1.29 6.37
C CYS A 106 12.07 -0.99 7.87
N GLY A 107 10.90 -0.84 8.49
CA GLY A 107 10.76 -0.60 9.93
C GLY A 107 11.00 0.83 10.40
N ASP A 108 11.36 1.77 9.51
CA ASP A 108 11.59 3.17 9.84
C ASP A 108 10.25 3.92 10.00
N VAL A 109 9.72 3.90 11.22
CA VAL A 109 8.42 4.49 11.57
C VAL A 109 8.41 6.01 11.38
N ASP A 110 9.51 6.68 11.68
CA ASP A 110 9.61 8.14 11.57
C ASP A 110 9.60 8.57 10.10
N LYS A 111 10.39 7.87 9.26
CA LYS A 111 10.34 8.11 7.82
C LYS A 111 9.01 7.70 7.22
N LEU A 112 8.33 6.68 7.75
CA LEU A 112 7.00 6.31 7.27
C LEU A 112 6.01 7.46 7.47
N ALA A 113 5.98 8.07 8.66
CA ALA A 113 5.15 9.22 8.95
C ALA A 113 5.46 10.41 8.01
N PHE A 114 6.74 10.75 7.86
CA PHE A 114 7.19 11.81 6.95
C PHE A 114 6.73 11.58 5.50
N TYR A 115 6.87 10.35 4.99
CA TYR A 115 6.48 10.04 3.62
C TYR A 115 4.95 9.97 3.44
N ILE A 116 4.18 9.65 4.47
CA ILE A 116 2.71 9.76 4.42
C ILE A 116 2.30 11.22 4.19
N GLU A 117 2.81 12.16 4.99
CA GLU A 117 2.50 13.59 4.83
C GLU A 117 2.97 14.12 3.48
N LYS A 118 4.20 13.76 3.10
CA LYS A 118 4.75 14.13 1.79
C LYS A 118 3.87 13.61 0.66
N ALA A 119 3.43 12.36 0.73
CA ALA A 119 2.67 11.74 -0.35
C ALA A 119 1.26 12.30 -0.47
N VAL A 120 0.56 12.60 0.63
CA VAL A 120 -0.76 13.24 0.56
C VAL A 120 -0.68 14.63 -0.07
N ASN A 121 0.42 15.37 0.16
CA ASN A 121 0.64 16.69 -0.41
C ASN A 121 1.39 16.68 -1.76
N TYR A 122 1.69 15.49 -2.31
CA TYR A 122 2.41 15.37 -3.58
C TYR A 122 1.44 15.48 -4.75
N ASN A 123 1.86 16.17 -5.81
CA ASN A 123 1.04 16.31 -7.02
C ASN A 123 1.14 15.04 -7.89
N TRP A 124 0.32 14.05 -7.59
CA TRP A 124 0.28 12.79 -8.33
C TRP A 124 -0.48 12.91 -9.65
N ASP A 125 0.12 12.40 -10.72
CA ASP A 125 -0.57 12.20 -11.98
C ASP A 125 -1.21 10.81 -11.99
N LYS A 126 -2.50 10.74 -11.60
CA LYS A 126 -3.26 9.48 -11.55
C LYS A 126 -3.21 8.71 -12.86
N SER A 127 -3.21 9.41 -14.00
CA SER A 127 -3.18 8.77 -15.31
C SER A 127 -1.87 8.03 -15.56
N LYS A 128 -0.74 8.60 -15.10
CA LYS A 128 0.58 7.94 -15.16
C LYS A 128 0.69 6.75 -14.22
N ILE A 129 0.10 6.84 -13.01
CA ILE A 129 0.05 5.71 -12.07
C ILE A 129 -0.66 4.52 -12.72
N ILE A 130 -1.85 4.76 -13.26
CA ILE A 130 -2.66 3.72 -13.92
C ILE A 130 -1.94 3.16 -15.16
N LYS A 131 -1.37 4.05 -15.99
CA LYS A 131 -0.60 3.66 -17.17
C LYS A 131 0.57 2.76 -16.80
N TYR A 132 1.33 3.10 -15.77
CA TYR A 132 2.47 2.31 -15.32
C TYR A 132 2.06 0.89 -14.93
N ILE A 133 0.97 0.74 -14.17
CA ILE A 133 0.45 -0.59 -13.81
C ILE A 133 0.01 -1.36 -15.04
N LYS A 134 -0.77 -0.73 -15.92
CA LYS A 134 -1.24 -1.36 -17.16
C LYS A 134 -0.09 -1.83 -18.04
N GLU A 135 1.00 -1.06 -18.16
CA GLU A 135 2.11 -1.41 -19.03
C GLU A 135 3.03 -2.49 -18.46
N ASN A 136 3.07 -2.67 -17.13
CA ASN A 136 4.05 -3.53 -16.47
C ASN A 136 3.45 -4.76 -15.79
N PHE A 137 2.18 -4.68 -15.38
CA PHE A 137 1.50 -5.70 -14.59
C PHE A 137 0.13 -6.09 -15.17
N SER A 138 -0.12 -5.84 -16.45
CA SER A 138 -1.34 -6.35 -17.10
C SER A 138 -1.36 -7.88 -17.10
N VAL A 139 -2.56 -8.44 -17.04
CA VAL A 139 -2.79 -9.88 -17.05
C VAL A 139 -2.15 -10.51 -18.29
N GLU A 140 -2.31 -9.90 -19.46
CA GLU A 140 -1.76 -10.39 -20.72
C GLU A 140 -0.23 -10.48 -20.67
N LYS A 141 0.43 -9.47 -20.07
CA LYS A 141 1.89 -9.43 -19.96
C LYS A 141 2.41 -10.45 -18.95
N ILE A 142 1.73 -10.59 -17.82
CA ILE A 142 2.11 -11.56 -16.78
C ILE A 142 1.93 -12.98 -17.29
N ILE A 143 0.78 -13.31 -17.88
CA ILE A 143 0.52 -14.65 -18.44
C ILE A 143 1.56 -15.00 -19.51
N LYS A 144 1.88 -14.06 -20.41
CA LYS A 144 2.90 -14.30 -21.45
C LYS A 144 4.27 -14.62 -20.86
N LYS A 145 4.70 -13.91 -19.81
CA LYS A 145 5.97 -14.22 -19.12
C LYS A 145 5.95 -15.62 -18.48
N TYR A 146 4.84 -16.00 -17.88
CA TYR A 146 4.68 -17.35 -17.32
C TYR A 146 4.75 -18.42 -18.41
N GLU A 147 4.02 -18.23 -19.51
CA GLU A 147 4.02 -19.13 -20.67
C GLU A 147 5.41 -19.29 -21.28
N ASP A 148 6.09 -18.17 -21.60
CA ASP A 148 7.44 -18.16 -22.15
C ASP A 148 8.42 -18.93 -21.22
N THR A 149 8.29 -18.74 -19.91
CA THR A 149 9.11 -19.43 -18.91
C THR A 149 8.86 -20.94 -18.93
N LEU A 150 7.60 -21.37 -18.87
CA LEU A 150 7.25 -22.79 -18.88
C LEU A 150 7.64 -23.48 -20.18
N LEU A 151 7.41 -22.84 -21.33
CA LEU A 151 7.80 -23.36 -22.63
C LEU A 151 9.33 -23.47 -22.77
N SER A 152 10.11 -22.61 -22.12
CA SER A 152 11.57 -22.71 -22.13
C SER A 152 12.08 -23.99 -21.44
N LEU A 153 11.37 -24.49 -20.43
CA LEU A 153 11.70 -25.72 -19.70
C LEU A 153 11.35 -26.99 -20.48
N LEU A 154 10.46 -26.90 -21.47
CA LEU A 154 10.09 -28.03 -22.33
C LEU A 154 11.03 -28.22 -23.52
N LYS A 155 11.98 -27.29 -23.73
CA LYS A 155 12.97 -27.33 -24.81
C LYS A 155 14.30 -27.99 -24.41
N THR A 156 14.36 -28.53 -23.19
CA THR A 156 15.40 -29.47 -22.72
C THR A 156 14.92 -30.90 -22.87
#